data_AF-A0A3A9Y871-F1
#
_entry.id   AF-A0A3A9Y871-F1
#
_cell.length_a   1.000
_cell.length_b   1.000
_cell.length_c   1.000
_cell.angle_alpha   90.00
_cell.angle_beta   90.00
_cell.angle_gamma   90.00
#
_symmetry.space_group_name_H-M   'P 1'
#
loop_
_entity.id
_entity.type
_entity.pdbx_description
1 polymer ?
#
loop_
_entity_poly.entity_id
_entity_poly.type
_entity_poly.pdbx_seq_one_letter_code
_entity_poly.pdbx_strand_id
1 'polypeptide(L)'
;MKKIIFIIVLCLSIFSNAQEIKVLDSTSLVFKAKLFTVDLTGIDNKESILNHLENKREHYFLKTKYSSFVFIKIVSKKPDVGWYRNKKGCSFYLAFNLLNTRFYRLGGFDIIDIDNFIKDLKEQEIILFKDLEGGNEIEEMDIYCLCEYYEMKPKKRLKKGFSCFQKCSKEIIDKIGNPH
;
A
#
# COMPACT_ATOMS: atom_id res chain seq x y z
N MET A 1 -49.95 -3.37 -22.97
CA MET A 1 -48.72 -3.88 -23.61
C MET A 1 -47.63 -2.81 -23.78
N LYS A 2 -47.90 -1.62 -24.32
CA LYS A 2 -46.89 -0.54 -24.50
C LYS A 2 -46.16 -0.11 -23.21
N LYS A 3 -46.84 -0.11 -22.05
CA LYS A 3 -46.24 0.25 -20.75
C LYS A 3 -45.24 -0.78 -20.21
N ILE A 4 -45.40 -2.06 -20.55
CA ILE A 4 -44.51 -3.14 -20.09
C ILE A 4 -43.18 -3.11 -20.85
N ILE A 5 -43.24 -2.81 -22.15
CA ILE A 5 -42.05 -2.65 -23.01
C ILE A 5 -41.16 -1.52 -22.48
N PHE A 6 -41.76 -0.43 -22.02
CA PHE A 6 -41.01 0.70 -21.46
C PHE A 6 -40.25 0.33 -20.17
N ILE A 7 -40.84 -0.50 -19.31
CA ILE A 7 -40.20 -0.98 -18.07
C ILE A 7 -39.04 -1.92 -18.39
N ILE A 8 -39.18 -2.80 -19.38
CA ILE A 8 -38.11 -3.71 -19.80
C ILE A 8 -36.91 -2.95 -20.38
N VAL A 9 -37.16 -1.93 -21.20
CA VAL A 9 -36.09 -1.07 -21.75
C VAL A 9 -35.39 -0.27 -20.65
N LEU A 10 -36.14 0.25 -19.67
CA LEU A 10 -35.58 0.94 -18.52
C LEU A 10 -34.68 0.00 -17.68
N CYS A 11 -35.14 -1.22 -17.40
CA CYS A 11 -34.34 -2.20 -16.66
C CYS A 11 -33.07 -2.61 -17.41
N LEU A 12 -33.14 -2.84 -18.72
CA LEU A 12 -31.97 -3.20 -19.53
C LEU A 12 -30.90 -2.10 -19.50
N SER A 13 -31.29 -0.82 -19.54
CA SER A 13 -30.34 0.30 -19.48
C SER A 13 -29.62 0.43 -18.13
N ILE A 14 -30.22 -0.05 -17.03
CA ILE A 14 -29.59 -0.07 -15.70
C ILE A 14 -28.58 -1.22 -15.61
N PHE A 15 -28.86 -2.37 -16.22
CA PHE A 15 -27.92 -3.51 -16.26
C PHE A 15 -26.71 -3.25 -17.16
N SER A 16 -26.85 -2.48 -18.25
CA SER A 16 -25.72 -2.16 -19.14
C SER A 16 -24.64 -1.32 -18.47
N ASN A 17 -25.00 -0.46 -17.50
CA ASN A 17 -24.05 0.37 -16.76
C ASN A 17 -23.48 -0.33 -15.50
N ALA A 18 -23.96 -1.52 -15.15
CA ALA A 18 -23.48 -2.29 -14.00
C ALA A 18 -22.34 -3.27 -14.35
N GLN A 19 -21.94 -3.35 -15.64
CA GLN A 19 -20.93 -4.29 -16.12
C GLN A 19 -19.52 -3.71 -16.27
N GLU A 20 -19.23 -2.53 -15.72
CA GLU A 20 -17.84 -2.17 -15.40
C GLU A 20 -17.47 -2.71 -14.01
N ILE A 21 -17.54 -4.04 -13.85
CA ILE A 21 -16.68 -4.69 -12.88
C ILE A 21 -15.28 -4.49 -13.44
N LYS A 22 -14.59 -3.42 -13.01
CA LYS A 22 -13.16 -3.22 -13.28
C LYS A 22 -12.45 -4.50 -12.84
N VAL A 23 -12.17 -5.38 -13.80
CA VAL A 23 -11.25 -6.49 -13.60
C VAL A 23 -9.94 -5.84 -13.20
N LEU A 24 -9.65 -5.84 -11.91
CA LEU A 24 -8.45 -5.22 -11.37
C LEU A 24 -7.28 -6.04 -11.89
N ASP A 25 -6.57 -5.50 -12.89
CA ASP A 25 -5.33 -6.09 -13.36
C ASP A 25 -4.30 -6.01 -12.23
N SER A 26 -4.08 -7.15 -11.58
CA SER A 26 -3.11 -7.31 -10.50
C SER A 26 -1.69 -6.95 -10.95
N THR A 27 -1.38 -7.11 -12.24
CA THR A 27 -0.08 -6.73 -12.80
C THR A 27 0.10 -5.22 -12.81
N SER A 28 -0.88 -4.47 -13.35
CA SER A 28 -0.88 -3.01 -13.34
C SER A 28 -0.85 -2.43 -11.92
N LEU A 29 -1.59 -3.04 -10.99
CA LEU A 29 -1.59 -2.68 -9.58
C LEU A 29 -0.19 -2.85 -8.96
N VAL A 30 0.43 -4.02 -9.13
CA VAL A 30 1.77 -4.33 -8.61
C VAL A 30 2.81 -3.40 -9.22
N PHE A 31 2.72 -3.12 -10.52
CA PHE A 31 3.62 -2.20 -11.20
C PHE A 31 3.55 -0.80 -10.60
N LYS A 32 2.34 -0.27 -10.39
CA LYS A 32 2.14 1.03 -9.72
C LYS A 32 2.66 1.02 -8.28
N ALA A 33 2.38 -0.04 -7.52
CA ALA A 33 2.89 -0.21 -6.16
C ALA A 33 4.42 -0.18 -6.12
N LYS A 34 5.08 -0.88 -7.05
CA LYS A 34 6.53 -0.88 -7.24
C LYS A 34 7.05 0.51 -7.60
N LEU A 35 6.37 1.27 -8.47
CA LEU A 35 6.77 2.64 -8.82
C LEU A 35 6.84 3.58 -7.60
N PHE A 36 5.92 3.47 -6.64
CA PHE A 36 5.98 4.28 -5.41
C PHE A 36 7.27 4.11 -4.60
N THR A 37 7.95 2.99 -4.80
CA THR A 37 9.12 2.60 -4.02
C THR A 37 10.44 2.97 -4.71
N VAL A 38 10.41 3.47 -5.95
CA VAL A 38 11.60 3.95 -6.67
C VAL A 38 12.16 5.16 -5.95
N ASP A 39 13.44 5.08 -5.54
CA ASP A 39 14.13 6.23 -4.95
C ASP A 39 14.27 7.33 -6.01
N LEU A 40 13.90 8.57 -5.65
CA LEU A 40 14.01 9.75 -6.53
C LEU A 40 15.46 10.20 -6.79
N THR A 41 16.45 9.35 -6.48
CA THR A 41 17.86 9.75 -6.48
C THR A 41 18.48 9.49 -7.85
N GLY A 42 18.25 10.45 -8.75
CA GLY A 42 18.88 10.50 -10.07
C GLY A 42 17.89 10.29 -11.21
N ILE A 43 18.11 11.00 -12.31
CA ILE A 43 17.39 10.80 -13.57
C ILE A 43 17.87 9.47 -14.15
N ASP A 44 17.30 8.36 -13.69
CA ASP A 44 17.46 7.07 -14.34
C ASP A 44 16.63 7.05 -15.64
N ASN A 45 17.15 6.42 -16.69
CA ASN A 45 16.37 6.21 -17.90
C ASN A 45 15.24 5.19 -17.66
N LYS A 46 14.22 5.22 -18.52
CA LYS A 46 13.02 4.40 -18.39
C LYS A 46 13.36 2.91 -18.27
N GLU A 47 14.31 2.43 -19.07
CA GLU A 47 14.76 1.03 -19.10
C GLU A 47 15.41 0.61 -17.77
N SER A 48 16.22 1.47 -17.16
CA SER A 48 16.84 1.25 -15.85
C SER A 48 15.78 1.13 -14.75
N ILE A 49 14.78 2.03 -14.75
CA ILE A 49 13.65 1.98 -13.82
C ILE A 49 12.87 0.66 -14.00
N LEU A 50 12.49 0.32 -15.22
CA LEU A 50 11.73 -0.92 -15.51
C LEU A 50 12.50 -2.15 -15.05
N ASN A 51 13.77 -2.27 -15.41
CA ASN A 51 14.62 -3.37 -14.99
C ASN A 51 14.75 -3.45 -13.45
N HIS A 52 14.90 -2.31 -12.79
CA HIS A 52 14.95 -2.26 -11.32
C HIS A 52 13.63 -2.71 -10.67
N LEU A 53 12.49 -2.31 -11.23
CA LEU A 53 11.17 -2.71 -10.70
C LEU A 53 10.87 -4.18 -10.92
N GLU A 54 11.22 -4.71 -12.09
CA GLU A 54 10.95 -6.11 -12.45
C GLU A 54 11.86 -7.07 -11.69
N ASN A 55 13.16 -6.79 -11.63
CA ASN A 55 14.16 -7.77 -11.20
C ASN A 55 14.68 -7.60 -9.77
N LYS A 56 14.51 -6.43 -9.14
CA LYS A 56 15.08 -6.16 -7.80
C LYS A 56 14.04 -6.02 -6.68
N ARG A 57 12.75 -6.06 -7.02
CA ARG A 57 11.65 -5.89 -6.06
C ARG A 57 10.69 -7.08 -6.10
N GLU A 58 10.64 -7.79 -4.98
CA GLU A 58 9.61 -8.80 -4.75
C GLU A 58 8.36 -8.14 -4.18
N HIS A 59 7.21 -8.74 -4.45
CA HIS A 59 5.93 -8.25 -3.96
C HIS A 59 5.13 -9.40 -3.37
N TYR A 60 4.36 -9.10 -2.34
CA TYR A 60 3.47 -10.03 -1.66
C TYR A 60 2.14 -9.34 -1.42
N PHE A 61 1.05 -10.02 -1.76
CA PHE A 61 -0.29 -9.61 -1.33
C PHE A 61 -0.51 -10.11 0.08
N LEU A 62 -0.78 -9.20 1.00
CA LEU A 62 -1.03 -9.53 2.40
C LEU A 62 -2.50 -9.94 2.55
N LYS A 63 -2.75 -11.06 3.24
CA LYS A 63 -4.12 -11.47 3.55
C LYS A 63 -4.76 -10.42 4.45
N THR A 64 -6.03 -10.12 4.19
CA THR A 64 -6.79 -9.17 5.01
C THR A 64 -8.24 -9.56 5.16
N LYS A 65 -8.88 -9.11 6.24
CA LYS A 65 -10.33 -9.14 6.40
C LYS A 65 -11.03 -7.99 5.65
N TYR A 66 -10.34 -6.92 5.30
CA TYR A 66 -10.93 -5.73 4.68
C TYR A 66 -11.15 -5.90 3.17
N SER A 67 -12.41 -6.01 2.76
CA SER A 67 -12.79 -6.35 1.38
C SER A 67 -12.57 -5.24 0.36
N SER A 68 -12.58 -3.98 0.81
CA SER A 68 -12.43 -2.77 -0.02
C SER A 68 -10.98 -2.41 -0.27
N PHE A 69 -10.03 -3.14 0.32
CA PHE A 69 -8.61 -2.82 0.27
C PHE A 69 -7.76 -4.01 -0.16
N VAL A 70 -6.73 -3.74 -0.95
CA VAL A 70 -5.65 -4.69 -1.27
C VAL A 70 -4.39 -4.20 -0.59
N PHE A 71 -3.78 -5.04 0.23
CA PHE A 71 -2.53 -4.73 0.92
C PHE A 71 -1.36 -5.39 0.21
N ILE A 72 -0.32 -4.60 -0.05
CA ILE A 72 0.85 -5.01 -0.83
C ILE A 72 2.10 -4.69 -0.03
N LYS A 73 2.92 -5.71 0.19
CA LYS A 73 4.29 -5.58 0.70
C LYS A 73 5.26 -5.66 -0.47
N ILE A 74 6.12 -4.66 -0.62
CA ILE A 74 7.22 -4.65 -1.58
C ILE A 74 8.53 -4.81 -0.83
N VAL A 75 9.30 -5.86 -1.14
CA VAL A 75 10.60 -6.11 -0.52
C VAL A 75 11.70 -5.72 -1.50
N SER A 76 12.55 -4.79 -1.08
CA SER A 76 13.76 -4.45 -1.82
C SER A 76 14.87 -5.44 -1.50
N LYS A 77 15.29 -6.21 -2.50
CA LYS A 77 16.53 -6.98 -2.40
C LYS A 77 17.70 -6.00 -2.51
N LYS A 78 18.61 -5.99 -1.54
CA LYS A 78 19.90 -5.32 -1.78
C LYS A 78 20.67 -6.14 -2.83
N PRO A 79 21.44 -5.49 -3.72
CA PRO A 79 22.39 -6.22 -4.55
C PRO A 79 23.35 -6.99 -3.63
N ASP A 80 23.64 -8.22 -4.01
CA ASP A 80 24.46 -9.19 -3.28
C ASP A 80 25.94 -8.79 -3.37
N VAL A 81 26.29 -7.63 -2.82
CA VAL A 81 27.67 -7.14 -2.73
C VAL A 81 28.19 -7.41 -1.32
N GLY A 82 28.88 -8.55 -1.19
CA GLY A 82 30.03 -8.73 -0.31
C GLY A 82 29.83 -8.56 1.21
N TRP A 83 29.99 -9.69 1.92
CA TRP A 83 30.59 -9.81 3.26
C TRP A 83 29.81 -9.33 4.50
N TYR A 84 28.64 -8.71 4.38
CA TYR A 84 27.77 -8.43 5.53
C TYR A 84 26.47 -9.24 5.50
N ARG A 85 26.54 -10.49 5.99
CA ARG A 85 25.49 -11.52 5.93
C ARG A 85 24.17 -11.25 6.68
N ASN A 86 23.98 -10.13 7.40
CA ASN A 86 22.86 -10.00 8.35
C ASN A 86 22.07 -8.67 8.28
N LYS A 87 21.94 -8.01 7.13
CA LYS A 87 20.99 -6.88 7.01
C LYS A 87 19.68 -7.35 6.37
N LYS A 88 18.65 -7.51 7.21
CA LYS A 88 17.26 -7.76 6.80
C LYS A 88 16.88 -6.81 5.65
N GLY A 89 16.29 -7.35 4.59
CA GLY A 89 15.80 -6.55 3.44
C GLY A 89 14.80 -5.49 3.89
N CYS A 90 14.67 -4.41 3.11
CA CYS A 90 13.71 -3.36 3.45
C CYS A 90 12.34 -3.65 2.85
N SER A 91 11.28 -3.43 3.64
CA SER A 91 9.90 -3.68 3.24
C SER A 91 9.10 -2.39 3.22
N PHE A 92 8.44 -2.13 2.09
CA PHE A 92 7.48 -1.05 1.92
C PHE A 92 6.07 -1.64 1.99
N TYR A 93 5.18 -0.99 2.74
CA TYR A 93 3.82 -1.43 2.96
C TYR A 93 2.86 -0.41 2.33
N LEU A 94 2.02 -0.88 1.42
CA LEU A 94 1.04 -0.09 0.68
C LEU A 94 -0.35 -0.68 0.86
N ALA A 95 -1.37 0.17 0.86
CA ALA A 95 -2.76 -0.26 0.67
C ALA A 95 -3.33 0.41 -0.58
N PHE A 96 -4.10 -0.35 -1.35
CA PHE A 96 -4.86 0.15 -2.48
C PHE A 96 -6.35 0.02 -2.18
N ASN A 97 -7.06 1.14 -2.26
CA ASN A 97 -8.50 1.17 -2.09
C ASN A 97 -9.18 0.86 -3.42
N LEU A 98 -9.99 -0.20 -3.44
CA LEU A 98 -10.68 -0.72 -4.62
C LEU A 98 -11.81 0.21 -5.08
N LEU A 99 -12.44 0.93 -4.16
CA LEU A 99 -13.61 1.77 -4.42
C LEU A 99 -13.20 3.12 -5.04
N ASN A 100 -12.18 3.77 -4.50
CA ASN A 100 -11.73 5.09 -4.97
C ASN A 100 -10.40 5.06 -5.75
N THR A 101 -9.83 3.89 -5.97
CA THR A 101 -8.60 3.66 -6.76
C THR A 101 -7.36 4.41 -6.24
N ARG A 102 -7.29 4.66 -4.93
CA ARG A 102 -6.18 5.38 -4.29
C ARG A 102 -5.17 4.45 -3.62
N PHE A 103 -3.89 4.80 -3.74
CA PHE A 103 -2.80 4.19 -2.99
C PHE A 103 -2.51 4.96 -1.70
N TYR A 104 -2.17 4.20 -0.65
CA TYR A 104 -1.78 4.68 0.66
C TYR A 104 -0.39 4.12 1.02
N ARG A 105 0.55 5.00 1.37
CA ARG A 105 1.86 4.63 1.89
C ARG A 105 1.76 4.41 3.40
N LEU A 106 1.90 3.16 3.85
CA LEU A 106 1.67 2.80 5.25
C LEU A 106 2.96 2.58 6.04
N GLY A 107 4.01 2.07 5.39
CA GLY A 107 5.28 1.75 6.06
C GLY A 107 6.46 1.70 5.09
N GLY A 108 7.67 1.94 5.60
CA GLY A 108 8.90 1.97 4.80
C GLY A 108 9.21 3.30 4.10
N PHE A 109 8.24 4.21 4.00
CA PHE A 109 8.39 5.52 3.33
C PHE A 109 8.74 6.66 4.29
N ASP A 110 9.32 7.74 3.75
CA ASP A 110 9.55 8.98 4.49
C ASP A 110 8.26 9.74 4.78
N ILE A 111 7.33 9.72 3.81
CA ILE A 111 6.00 10.32 3.90
C ILE A 111 4.97 9.18 3.86
N ILE A 112 4.12 9.14 4.89
CA ILE A 112 3.08 8.13 5.09
C ILE A 112 1.68 8.76 5.05
N ASP A 113 0.69 8.00 4.59
CA ASP A 113 -0.67 8.47 4.34
C ASP A 113 -1.69 7.93 5.38
N ILE A 114 -1.25 7.71 6.62
CA ILE A 114 -2.04 7.05 7.68
C ILE A 114 -3.39 7.74 7.94
N ASP A 115 -3.42 9.06 8.00
CA ASP A 115 -4.67 9.78 8.32
C ASP A 115 -5.75 9.57 7.27
N ASN A 116 -5.38 9.64 5.99
CA ASN A 116 -6.32 9.40 4.89
C ASN A 116 -6.72 7.92 4.83
N PHE A 117 -5.76 7.01 5.06
CA PHE A 117 -6.03 5.58 5.07
C PHE A 117 -7.03 5.18 6.16
N ILE A 118 -6.80 5.59 7.42
CA ILE A 118 -7.67 5.21 8.54
C ILE A 118 -9.05 5.84 8.39
N LYS A 119 -9.15 7.06 7.84
CA LYS A 119 -10.44 7.69 7.54
C LYS A 119 -11.24 6.87 6.54
N ASP A 120 -10.65 6.55 5.38
CA ASP A 120 -11.31 5.76 4.35
C ASP A 120 -11.66 4.35 4.84
N LEU A 121 -10.76 3.72 5.60
CA LEU A 121 -10.97 2.41 6.18
C LEU A 121 -12.18 2.41 7.11
N LYS A 122 -12.28 3.39 8.01
CA LYS A 122 -13.43 3.55 8.92
C LYS A 122 -14.74 3.78 8.17
N GLU A 123 -14.72 4.54 7.09
CA GLU A 123 -15.91 4.86 6.29
C GLU A 123 -16.40 3.67 5.47
N GLN A 124 -15.50 2.83 4.97
CA GLN A 124 -15.83 1.77 4.00
C GLN A 124 -15.92 0.37 4.63
N GLU A 125 -15.29 0.15 5.79
CA GLU A 125 -15.23 -1.14 6.49
C GLU A 125 -15.82 -1.04 7.91
N ILE A 126 -16.89 -0.26 8.08
CA ILE A 126 -17.49 0.13 9.38
C ILE A 126 -17.70 -1.06 10.33
N ILE A 127 -18.18 -2.20 9.81
CA ILE A 127 -18.51 -3.38 10.61
C ILE A 127 -17.23 -4.03 11.14
N LEU A 128 -16.28 -4.31 10.26
CA LEU A 128 -15.02 -4.97 10.60
C LEU A 128 -14.09 -4.09 11.44
N PHE A 129 -14.23 -2.77 11.35
CA PHE A 129 -13.44 -1.84 12.15
C PHE A 129 -13.95 -1.70 13.59
N LYS A 130 -15.22 -2.03 13.88
CA LYS A 130 -15.75 -1.98 15.25
C LYS A 130 -15.30 -3.18 16.09
N ASP A 131 -15.11 -4.32 15.45
CA ASP A 131 -14.74 -5.58 16.07
C ASP A 131 -13.30 -5.96 15.70
N LEU A 132 -12.34 -5.07 16.00
CA LEU A 132 -10.92 -5.40 15.84
C LEU A 132 -10.57 -6.55 16.80
N GLU A 133 -10.14 -7.68 16.25
CA GLU A 133 -9.77 -8.90 16.96
C GLU A 133 -8.23 -9.00 17.01
N GLY A 134 -7.62 -8.31 17.97
CA GLY A 134 -6.20 -8.51 18.27
C GLY A 134 -5.22 -7.93 17.25
N GLY A 135 -5.69 -7.11 16.30
CA GLY A 135 -4.83 -6.28 15.44
C GLY A 135 -4.24 -7.00 14.23
N ASN A 136 -4.68 -8.25 14.00
CA ASN A 136 -4.18 -9.14 12.95
C ASN A 136 -5.13 -9.22 11.74
N GLU A 137 -5.94 -8.18 11.51
CA GLU A 137 -6.86 -8.07 10.38
C GLU A 137 -6.12 -7.97 9.04
N ILE A 138 -4.82 -7.68 9.08
CA ILE A 138 -3.92 -7.64 7.94
C ILE A 138 -2.65 -8.42 8.31
N GLU A 139 -2.26 -9.36 7.47
CA GLU A 139 -1.05 -10.17 7.65
C GLU A 139 0.20 -9.28 7.76
N GLU A 140 1.05 -9.55 8.76
CA GLU A 140 2.27 -8.79 9.08
C GLU A 140 2.09 -7.30 9.42
N MET A 141 0.85 -6.80 9.54
CA MET A 141 0.57 -5.40 9.85
C MET A 141 -0.30 -5.26 11.09
N ASP A 142 0.24 -4.64 12.13
CA ASP A 142 -0.52 -4.27 13.32
C ASP A 142 -1.36 -3.02 13.04
N ILE A 143 -2.65 -3.23 12.74
CA ILE A 143 -3.59 -2.14 12.47
C ILE A 143 -3.83 -1.29 13.72
N TYR A 144 -3.72 -1.85 14.94
CA TYR A 144 -3.86 -1.04 16.17
C TYR A 144 -2.76 -0.01 16.26
N CYS A 145 -1.51 -0.35 15.95
CA CYS A 145 -0.44 0.65 15.94
C CYS A 145 -0.77 1.83 15.01
N LEU A 146 -1.32 1.55 13.83
CA LEU A 146 -1.74 2.58 12.88
C LEU A 146 -2.90 3.45 13.44
N CYS A 147 -3.89 2.81 14.05
CA CYS A 147 -5.02 3.47 14.69
C CYS A 147 -4.59 4.34 15.89
N GLU A 148 -3.73 3.82 16.76
CA GLU A 148 -3.17 4.57 17.88
C GLU A 148 -2.42 5.79 17.38
N TYR A 149 -1.60 5.64 16.34
CA TYR A 149 -0.90 6.76 15.73
C TYR A 149 -1.90 7.79 15.17
N TYR A 150 -2.97 7.34 14.49
CA TYR A 150 -4.06 8.18 14.01
C TYR A 150 -4.80 8.93 15.14
N GLU A 151 -4.94 8.35 16.31
CA GLU A 151 -5.67 8.99 17.42
C GLU A 151 -4.80 9.97 18.23
N MET A 152 -3.47 9.90 18.07
CA MET A 152 -2.56 10.85 18.70
C MET A 152 -2.73 12.28 18.18
N LYS A 153 -2.69 13.25 19.08
CA LYS A 153 -2.63 14.68 18.72
C LYS A 153 -1.37 14.97 17.87
N PRO A 154 -1.44 15.88 16.87
CA PRO A 154 -0.30 16.17 15.98
C PRO A 154 1.01 16.49 16.71
N LYS A 155 0.95 17.28 17.80
CA LYS A 155 2.12 17.61 18.63
C LYS A 155 2.77 16.38 19.26
N LYS A 156 1.99 15.35 19.64
CA LYS A 156 2.51 14.11 20.20
C LYS A 156 3.14 13.24 19.11
N ARG A 157 2.51 13.16 17.93
CA ARG A 157 3.05 12.43 16.77
C ARG A 157 4.41 12.96 16.34
N LEU A 158 4.56 14.30 16.30
CA LEU A 158 5.84 14.93 15.94
C LEU A 158 6.97 14.53 16.91
N LYS A 159 6.67 14.43 18.21
CA LYS A 159 7.65 14.04 19.24
C LYS A 159 7.96 12.54 19.22
N LYS A 160 6.95 11.68 19.08
CA LYS A 160 7.11 10.22 19.08
C LYS A 160 7.75 9.72 17.79
N GLY A 161 7.46 10.38 16.66
CA GLY A 161 7.73 9.84 15.34
C GLY A 161 6.79 8.68 15.00
N PHE A 162 6.88 8.19 13.76
CA PHE A 162 6.16 6.99 13.33
C PHE A 162 7.02 5.75 13.56
N SER A 163 6.49 4.76 14.27
CA SER A 163 7.22 3.57 14.70
C SER A 163 6.52 2.24 14.39
N CYS A 164 5.37 2.25 13.72
CA CYS A 164 4.65 1.01 13.40
C CYS A 164 5.38 0.16 12.36
N PHE A 165 6.20 0.80 11.52
CA PHE A 165 7.07 0.12 10.57
C PHE A 165 8.47 0.72 10.62
N GLN A 166 9.47 -0.10 10.35
CA GLN A 166 10.83 0.36 10.13
C GLN A 166 10.90 1.20 8.84
N LYS A 167 11.58 2.34 8.87
CA LYS A 167 11.82 3.16 7.67
C LYS A 167 12.87 2.52 6.77
N CYS A 168 12.72 2.67 5.46
CA CYS A 168 13.73 2.29 4.48
C CYS A 168 14.76 3.39 4.17
N SER A 169 14.68 4.55 4.86
CA SER A 169 15.52 5.72 4.60
C SER A 169 17.03 5.42 4.70
N LYS A 170 17.80 6.11 3.84
CA LYS A 170 19.21 5.93 3.46
C LYS A 170 20.30 5.72 4.53
N GLU A 171 20.03 5.76 5.82
CA GLU A 171 21.05 5.63 6.88
C GLU A 171 21.79 4.27 6.89
N ILE A 172 21.35 3.29 6.11
CA ILE A 172 22.02 2.00 5.96
C ILE A 172 22.92 1.93 4.72
N ILE A 173 22.85 2.91 3.81
CA ILE A 173 23.65 2.93 2.56
C ILE A 173 24.87 3.85 2.69
N ASP A 174 24.75 5.01 3.37
CA ASP A 174 25.86 5.98 3.44
C ASP A 174 26.96 5.62 4.45
N LYS A 175 26.71 4.74 5.42
CA LYS A 175 27.75 4.24 6.35
C LYS A 175 28.74 3.23 5.71
N ILE A 176 28.59 2.92 4.43
CA ILE A 176 29.53 2.06 3.68
C ILE A 176 30.43 2.92 2.76
N GLY A 177 30.17 4.22 2.64
CA GLY A 177 30.94 5.15 1.79
C GLY A 177 32.07 5.93 2.48
N ASN A 178 32.26 5.81 3.80
CA ASN A 178 33.34 6.50 4.50
C ASN A 178 34.13 5.53 5.40
N PRO A 179 35.21 4.92 4.89
CA PRO A 179 36.28 4.45 5.74
C PRO A 179 37.08 5.68 6.20
N HIS A 180 36.96 6.05 7.47
CA HIS A 180 38.05 6.73 8.16
C HIS A 180 39.03 5.67 8.67
#